data_AF-A0A4Y2DC36-F1
#
_entry.id   AF-A0A4Y2DC36-F1
#
_cell.length_a   1.000
_cell.length_b   1.000
_cell.length_c   1.000
_cell.angle_alpha   90.00
_cell.angle_beta   90.00
_cell.angle_gamma   90.00
#
_symmetry.space_group_name_H-M   'P 1'
#
loop_
_entity.id
_entity.type
_entity.pdbx_description
1 polymer ?
#
loop_
_entity_poly.entity_id
_entity_poly.type
_entity_poly.pdbx_seq_one_letter_code
_entity_poly.pdbx_strand_id
1 'polypeptide(L)'
;MQKANSFIENLSKNIFPEYNMRKPTDKYAISDEASTSRNPKGSNTQPKSNPNIDDLLKKINKISLDQDLTDFLARNLQDLSKFFASKSKDIKAAVRDGIIESCVFPIVNKIAERETTLMAMIYGLKSRHIDADLKIYQAKVRECECTIESLKAKLLIAYTYLNDVKKDLKETSGVLVETAMEIRSILDNPKPSYTEIRQSRPAPLAVTPLVSKRDSHVVLLRPKKTSTSEENKKIIENALICRNFATRITKIAKVSQGGLIIEAPTDADLQALETEINCIPNLEASNHYTPNRQRHR
;
A
#
# COMPACT_ATOMS: atom_id res chain seq x y z
N MET A 1 1.22 -30.10 25.06
CA MET A 1 1.82 -29.73 23.76
C MET A 1 1.06 -28.53 23.19
N GLN A 2 1.80 -27.58 22.64
CA GLN A 2 1.49 -26.15 22.59
C GLN A 2 0.39 -25.76 21.60
N LYS A 3 -0.47 -24.81 22.02
CA LYS A 3 -1.31 -24.00 21.14
C LYS A 3 -0.41 -23.21 20.19
N ALA A 4 -0.53 -23.46 18.90
CA ALA A 4 0.17 -22.71 17.86
C ALA A 4 -0.28 -21.23 17.88
N ASN A 5 0.70 -20.32 17.82
CA ASN A 5 0.49 -18.87 17.86
C ASN A 5 -0.16 -18.37 16.56
N SER A 6 -1.48 -18.17 16.58
CA SER A 6 -2.30 -17.64 15.47
C SER A 6 -1.88 -16.25 14.97
N PHE A 7 -1.05 -15.53 15.72
CA PHE A 7 -0.56 -14.20 15.35
C PHE A 7 0.51 -14.24 14.25
N ILE A 8 1.40 -15.23 14.27
CA ILE A 8 2.50 -15.36 13.29
C ILE A 8 1.94 -15.81 11.94
N GLU A 9 0.93 -16.67 11.95
CA GLU A 9 0.28 -17.20 10.74
C GLU A 9 -0.57 -16.14 10.00
N ASN A 10 -1.09 -15.15 10.72
CA ASN A 10 -1.83 -14.04 10.11
C ASN A 10 -0.91 -12.98 9.50
N LEU A 11 0.30 -12.81 10.03
CA LEU A 11 1.30 -11.92 9.43
C LEU A 11 1.87 -12.49 8.13
N SER A 12 2.14 -13.80 8.07
CA SER A 12 2.68 -14.43 6.87
C SER A 12 1.71 -14.37 5.68
N LYS A 13 0.40 -14.52 5.92
CA LYS A 13 -0.62 -14.47 4.85
C LYS A 13 -0.86 -13.08 4.25
N ASN A 14 -0.52 -12.00 4.96
CA ASN A 14 -0.75 -10.64 4.48
C ASN A 14 0.49 -9.98 3.83
N ILE A 15 1.67 -10.62 3.89
CA ILE A 15 2.93 -10.05 3.41
C ILE A 15 3.37 -10.59 2.04
N PHE A 16 2.81 -11.72 1.59
CA PHE A 16 3.10 -12.27 0.26
C PHE A 16 1.95 -11.99 -0.71
N PRO A 17 2.03 -10.94 -1.55
CA PRO A 17 1.19 -10.91 -2.74
C PRO A 17 1.63 -12.05 -3.66
N GLU A 18 0.68 -12.94 -3.97
CA GLU A 18 0.84 -14.03 -4.92
C GLU A 18 1.18 -13.43 -6.30
N TYR A 19 2.47 -13.47 -6.65
CA TYR A 19 3.01 -12.89 -7.87
C TYR A 19 2.69 -13.78 -9.08
N ASN A 20 1.52 -13.55 -9.69
CA ASN A 20 1.18 -14.20 -10.96
C ASN A 20 1.80 -13.43 -12.14
N MET A 21 2.87 -13.99 -12.69
CA MET A 21 3.57 -13.49 -13.89
C MET A 21 2.65 -13.56 -15.12
N ARG A 22 2.15 -12.42 -15.62
CA ARG A 22 1.53 -12.35 -16.94
C ARG A 22 2.61 -12.36 -18.02
N LYS A 23 2.49 -13.28 -18.99
CA LYS A 23 3.33 -13.34 -20.18
C LYS A 23 3.06 -12.12 -21.09
N PRO A 24 4.08 -11.59 -21.80
CA PRO A 24 3.90 -10.45 -22.69
C PRO A 24 2.97 -10.83 -23.84
N THR A 25 2.01 -9.95 -24.15
CA THR A 25 1.12 -10.11 -25.30
C THR A 25 1.65 -9.19 -26.40
N ASP A 26 1.96 -9.77 -27.57
CA ASP A 26 2.47 -9.05 -28.74
C ASP A 26 1.43 -8.08 -29.30
N LYS A 27 1.63 -6.78 -29.09
CA LYS A 27 1.03 -5.71 -29.91
C LYS A 27 1.99 -4.53 -30.01
N TYR A 28 2.89 -4.56 -30.98
CA TYR A 28 3.58 -3.37 -31.44
C TYR A 28 3.17 -3.08 -32.88
N ALA A 29 2.39 -2.02 -33.06
CA ALA A 29 2.24 -1.33 -34.34
C ALA A 29 3.53 -0.53 -34.59
N ILE A 30 4.17 -0.76 -35.74
CA ILE A 30 5.35 -0.02 -36.19
C ILE A 30 4.88 0.97 -37.25
N SER A 31 5.12 2.26 -37.04
CA SER A 31 5.04 3.30 -38.05
C SER A 31 6.42 3.50 -38.68
N ASP A 32 6.50 3.32 -40.00
CA ASP A 32 7.68 3.59 -40.83
C ASP A 32 7.91 5.11 -40.99
N GLU A 33 9.18 5.54 -40.99
CA GLU A 33 9.59 6.70 -41.80
C GLU A 33 11.09 6.67 -42.18
N ALA A 34 11.28 6.46 -43.50
CA ALA A 34 12.30 6.90 -44.46
C ALA A 34 13.75 7.25 -44.02
N SER A 35 14.70 6.47 -44.57
CA SER A 35 16.13 6.84 -44.68
C SER A 35 16.46 7.28 -46.11
N THR A 36 16.89 8.53 -46.25
CA THR A 36 17.32 9.18 -47.49
C THR A 36 18.60 8.55 -48.09
N SER A 37 18.49 8.17 -49.36
CA SER A 37 19.60 7.76 -50.25
C SER A 37 20.61 8.89 -50.49
N ARG A 38 21.90 8.60 -50.30
CA ARG A 38 23.01 9.33 -50.94
C ARG A 38 23.96 8.33 -51.60
N ASN A 39 23.99 8.34 -52.92
CA ASN A 39 25.02 7.71 -53.75
C ASN A 39 26.38 8.38 -53.51
N PRO A 40 27.49 7.63 -53.55
CA PRO A 40 28.77 8.16 -53.97
C PRO A 40 29.16 7.65 -55.37
N LYS A 41 29.58 8.62 -56.17
CA LYS A 41 30.11 8.54 -57.52
C LYS A 41 31.57 8.04 -57.46
N GLY A 42 31.92 7.13 -58.37
CA GLY A 42 33.21 7.08 -59.07
C GLY A 42 34.45 6.61 -58.30
N SER A 43 34.91 5.40 -58.59
CA SER A 43 36.34 5.09 -58.56
C SER A 43 36.74 4.26 -59.77
N ASN A 44 37.53 4.89 -60.62
CA ASN A 44 38.26 4.32 -61.76
C ASN A 44 39.15 3.16 -61.26
N THR A 45 39.05 1.96 -61.85
CA THR A 45 40.02 0.88 -61.58
C THR A 45 40.38 0.12 -62.86
N GLN A 46 41.69 -0.07 -63.00
CA GLN A 46 42.51 -0.76 -64.00
C GLN A 46 41.95 -2.10 -64.55
N PRO A 47 42.49 -2.59 -65.70
CA PRO A 47 41.98 -3.77 -66.39
C PRO A 47 42.03 -4.99 -65.47
N LYS A 48 40.83 -5.48 -65.12
CA LYS A 48 40.66 -6.69 -64.31
C LYS A 48 41.26 -7.87 -65.08
N SER A 49 42.13 -8.63 -64.43
CA SER A 49 42.45 -9.98 -64.91
C SER A 49 41.14 -10.73 -65.07
N ASN A 50 40.90 -11.33 -66.24
CA ASN A 50 39.70 -12.13 -66.47
C ASN A 50 39.55 -13.15 -65.33
N PRO A 51 38.40 -13.17 -64.62
CA PRO A 51 38.22 -14.08 -63.50
C PRO A 51 38.31 -15.51 -64.02
N ASN A 52 39.31 -16.27 -63.55
CA ASN A 52 39.47 -17.66 -63.92
C ASN A 52 38.46 -18.52 -63.14
N ILE A 53 38.13 -19.70 -63.66
CA ILE A 53 37.23 -20.68 -63.02
C ILE A 53 37.73 -21.02 -61.61
N ASP A 54 39.05 -21.13 -61.41
CA ASP A 54 39.64 -21.42 -60.11
C ASP A 54 39.40 -20.30 -59.08
N ASP A 55 39.41 -19.04 -59.53
CA ASP A 55 39.14 -17.89 -58.67
C ASP A 55 37.66 -17.81 -58.29
N LEU A 56 36.77 -18.20 -59.21
CA LEU A 56 35.33 -18.35 -58.97
C LEU A 56 35.03 -19.48 -57.99
N LEU A 57 35.71 -20.63 -58.11
CA LEU A 57 35.56 -21.74 -57.17
C LEU A 57 36.01 -21.34 -55.76
N LYS A 58 37.17 -20.67 -55.63
CA LYS A 58 37.61 -20.11 -54.34
C LYS A 58 36.60 -19.11 -53.78
N LYS A 59 36.03 -18.28 -54.65
CA LYS A 59 35.02 -17.29 -54.24
C LYS A 59 33.75 -17.96 -53.74
N ILE A 60 33.22 -18.96 -54.46
CA ILE A 60 32.01 -19.70 -54.08
C ILE A 60 32.22 -20.42 -52.74
N ASN A 61 33.37 -21.09 -52.56
CA ASN A 61 33.70 -21.76 -51.30
C ASN A 61 33.89 -20.81 -50.12
N LYS A 62 34.11 -19.51 -50.38
CA LYS A 62 34.21 -18.47 -49.35
C LYS A 62 32.84 -17.87 -49.00
N ILE A 63 31.86 -17.95 -49.90
CA ILE A 63 30.50 -17.53 -49.58
C ILE A 63 29.93 -18.58 -48.62
N SER A 64 29.32 -18.12 -47.52
CA SER A 64 28.67 -18.99 -46.53
C SER A 64 27.33 -19.54 -47.05
N LEU A 65 27.32 -20.12 -48.25
CA LEU A 65 26.14 -20.76 -48.81
C LEU A 65 25.91 -22.13 -48.17
N ASP A 66 24.69 -22.62 -48.34
CA ASP A 66 24.37 -24.00 -48.03
C ASP A 66 25.27 -24.99 -48.80
N GLN A 67 25.58 -26.13 -48.18
CA GLN A 67 26.55 -27.08 -48.71
C GLN A 67 26.08 -27.64 -50.07
N ASP A 68 24.79 -27.94 -50.21
CA ASP A 68 24.22 -28.49 -51.44
C ASP A 68 24.31 -27.48 -52.60
N LEU A 69 24.07 -26.20 -52.31
CA LEU A 69 24.16 -25.13 -53.30
C LEU A 69 25.62 -24.84 -53.69
N THR A 70 26.53 -24.87 -52.73
CA THR A 70 27.97 -24.73 -52.94
C THR A 70 28.48 -25.85 -53.85
N ASP A 71 28.12 -27.09 -53.54
CA ASP A 71 28.46 -28.28 -54.32
C ASP A 71 27.89 -28.22 -55.73
N PHE A 72 26.63 -27.80 -55.88
CA PHE A 72 25.99 -27.64 -57.18
C PHE A 72 26.74 -26.64 -58.07
N LEU A 73 27.05 -25.45 -57.54
CA LEU A 73 27.77 -24.42 -58.28
C LEU A 73 29.20 -24.86 -58.63
N ALA A 74 29.89 -25.52 -57.70
CA ALA A 74 31.23 -26.05 -57.91
C ALA A 74 31.27 -27.13 -59.00
N ARG A 75 30.30 -28.06 -59.00
CA ARG A 75 30.19 -29.12 -60.03
C ARG A 75 29.95 -28.53 -61.41
N ASN A 76 29.00 -27.60 -61.56
CA ASN A 76 28.71 -26.97 -62.84
C ASN A 76 29.92 -26.19 -63.40
N LEU A 77 30.70 -25.52 -62.54
CA LEU A 77 31.94 -24.85 -62.95
C LEU A 77 33.04 -25.82 -63.38
N GLN A 78 33.17 -26.94 -62.68
CA GLN A 78 34.11 -28.00 -63.07
C GLN A 78 33.72 -28.65 -64.39
N ASP A 79 32.44 -28.88 -64.63
CA ASP A 79 31.93 -29.45 -65.88
C ASP A 79 32.12 -28.48 -67.05
N LEU A 80 31.91 -27.18 -66.84
CA LEU A 80 32.26 -26.14 -67.80
C LEU A 80 33.76 -26.14 -68.11
N SER A 81 34.61 -26.26 -67.10
CA SER A 81 36.06 -26.35 -67.27
C SER A 81 36.47 -27.58 -68.10
N LYS A 82 35.91 -28.75 -67.79
CA LYS A 82 36.13 -30.00 -68.53
C LYS A 82 35.65 -29.91 -69.98
N PHE A 83 34.48 -29.33 -70.22
CA PHE A 83 33.92 -29.17 -71.56
C PHE A 83 34.85 -28.36 -72.49
N PHE A 84 35.45 -27.31 -71.94
CA PHE A 84 36.38 -26.48 -72.70
C PHE A 84 37.80 -27.07 -72.76
N ALA A 85 38.19 -28.02 -71.91
CA ALA A 85 39.55 -28.56 -71.87
C ALA A 85 40.05 -29.08 -73.23
N SER A 86 39.18 -29.74 -74.00
CA SER A 86 39.45 -30.31 -75.33
C SER A 86 39.34 -29.30 -76.50
N LYS A 87 38.96 -28.04 -76.24
CA LYS A 87 38.76 -27.01 -77.26
C LYS A 87 40.05 -26.21 -77.55
N SER A 88 40.11 -25.60 -78.73
CA SER A 88 41.22 -24.74 -79.15
C SER A 88 41.33 -23.49 -78.27
N LYS A 89 42.53 -22.89 -78.24
CA LYS A 89 42.84 -21.72 -77.41
C LYS A 89 41.93 -20.53 -77.72
N ASP A 90 41.63 -20.29 -79.00
CA ASP A 90 40.80 -19.16 -79.42
C ASP A 90 39.34 -19.32 -78.99
N ILE A 91 38.81 -20.56 -78.99
CA ILE A 91 37.46 -20.85 -78.48
C ILE A 91 37.40 -20.67 -76.96
N LYS A 92 38.44 -21.07 -76.23
CA LYS A 92 38.55 -20.83 -74.78
C LYS A 92 38.57 -19.32 -74.49
N ALA A 93 39.39 -18.56 -75.20
CA ALA A 93 39.52 -17.11 -74.99
C ALA A 93 38.26 -16.32 -75.41
N ALA A 94 37.60 -16.69 -76.51
CA ALA A 94 36.45 -15.94 -77.02
C ALA A 94 35.13 -16.33 -76.35
N VAL A 95 34.91 -17.63 -76.12
CA VAL A 95 33.59 -18.14 -75.70
C VAL A 95 33.56 -18.42 -74.19
N ARG A 96 34.52 -19.19 -73.67
CA ARG A 96 34.53 -19.54 -72.25
C ARG A 96 34.74 -18.30 -71.37
N ASP A 97 35.76 -17.51 -71.68
CA ASP A 97 36.05 -16.31 -70.89
C ASP A 97 34.91 -15.28 -71.03
N GLY A 98 34.29 -15.17 -72.21
CA GLY A 98 33.09 -14.36 -72.43
C GLY A 98 31.88 -14.80 -71.60
N ILE A 99 31.61 -16.12 -71.51
CA ILE A 99 30.56 -16.68 -70.64
C ILE A 99 30.87 -16.43 -69.16
N ILE A 100 32.13 -16.58 -68.77
CA ILE A 100 32.56 -16.37 -67.40
C ILE A 100 32.36 -14.90 -66.99
N GLU A 101 32.84 -13.98 -67.82
CA GLU A 101 32.77 -12.54 -67.54
C GLU A 101 31.33 -12.00 -67.62
N SER A 102 30.56 -12.43 -68.62
CA SER A 102 29.23 -11.86 -68.89
C SER A 102 28.12 -12.50 -68.06
N CYS A 103 28.26 -13.77 -67.67
CA CYS A 103 27.17 -14.51 -67.03
C CYS A 103 27.56 -15.02 -65.64
N VAL A 104 28.61 -15.84 -65.55
CA VAL A 104 28.94 -16.57 -64.32
C VAL A 104 29.37 -15.61 -63.20
N PHE A 105 30.32 -14.72 -63.50
CA PHE A 105 30.88 -13.81 -62.51
C PHE A 105 29.84 -12.83 -61.93
N PRO A 106 28.99 -12.16 -62.74
CA PRO A 106 27.91 -11.33 -62.21
C PRO A 106 26.91 -12.08 -61.33
N ILE A 107 26.58 -13.33 -61.67
CA ILE A 107 25.67 -14.15 -60.86
C ILE A 107 26.30 -14.46 -59.50
N VAL A 108 27.55 -14.94 -59.47
CA VAL A 108 28.26 -15.25 -58.22
C VAL A 108 28.40 -14.00 -57.35
N ASN A 109 28.65 -12.82 -57.94
CA ASN A 109 28.71 -11.57 -57.20
C ASN A 109 27.37 -11.20 -56.57
N LYS A 110 26.27 -11.27 -57.34
CA LYS A 110 24.93 -10.97 -56.82
C LYS A 110 24.55 -11.91 -55.68
N ILE A 111 24.92 -13.17 -55.77
CA ILE A 111 24.70 -14.15 -54.69
C ILE A 111 25.52 -13.75 -53.45
N ALA A 112 26.80 -13.43 -53.61
CA ALA A 112 27.67 -13.03 -52.50
C ALA A 112 27.20 -11.74 -51.81
N GLU A 113 26.80 -10.73 -52.58
CA GLU A 113 26.27 -9.46 -52.07
C GLU A 113 24.97 -9.69 -51.30
N ARG A 114 24.06 -10.51 -51.86
CA ARG A 114 22.80 -10.84 -51.21
C ARG A 114 23.01 -11.60 -49.91
N GLU A 115 23.91 -12.57 -49.89
CA GLU A 115 24.24 -13.34 -48.69
C GLU A 115 24.81 -12.44 -47.59
N THR A 116 25.76 -11.57 -47.94
CA THR A 116 26.33 -10.58 -47.02
C THR A 116 25.25 -9.67 -46.45
N THR A 117 24.32 -9.20 -47.30
CA THR A 117 23.21 -8.33 -46.89
C THR A 117 22.26 -9.04 -45.93
N LEU A 118 21.90 -10.29 -46.22
CA LEU A 118 21.01 -11.08 -45.38
C LEU A 118 21.64 -11.40 -44.02
N MET A 119 22.92 -11.78 -44.00
CA MET A 119 23.67 -12.04 -42.76
C MET A 119 23.75 -10.79 -41.89
N ALA A 120 24.02 -9.62 -42.48
CA ALA A 120 24.01 -8.35 -41.76
C ALA A 120 22.63 -8.03 -41.16
N MET A 121 21.56 -8.28 -41.92
CA MET A 121 20.18 -8.07 -41.45
C MET A 121 19.82 -9.01 -40.29
N ILE A 122 20.15 -10.30 -40.39
CA ILE A 122 19.93 -11.29 -39.34
C ILE A 122 20.66 -10.88 -38.06
N TYR A 123 21.93 -10.47 -38.17
CA TYR A 123 22.69 -10.00 -37.03
C TYR A 123 22.07 -8.76 -36.38
N GLY A 124 21.64 -7.78 -37.18
CA GLY A 124 20.96 -6.58 -36.70
C GLY A 124 19.62 -6.88 -36.02
N LEU A 125 18.84 -7.84 -36.53
CA LEU A 125 17.60 -8.30 -35.88
C LEU A 125 17.89 -8.97 -34.53
N LYS A 126 18.86 -9.89 -34.49
CA LYS A 126 19.27 -10.59 -33.26
C LYS A 126 19.77 -9.62 -32.19
N SER A 127 20.58 -8.64 -32.58
CA SER A 127 21.08 -7.60 -31.67
C SER A 127 19.95 -6.73 -31.10
N ARG A 128 18.98 -6.31 -31.92
CA ARG A 128 17.80 -5.55 -31.47
C ARG A 128 16.95 -6.30 -30.46
N HIS A 129 16.74 -7.61 -30.67
CA HIS A 129 16.00 -8.45 -29.71
C HIS A 129 16.70 -8.47 -28.35
N ILE A 130 18.02 -8.67 -28.33
CA ILE A 130 18.82 -8.70 -27.09
C ILE A 130 18.74 -7.35 -26.36
N ASP A 131 18.83 -6.23 -27.09
CA ASP A 131 18.71 -4.88 -26.50
C ASP A 131 17.32 -4.62 -25.89
N ALA A 132 16.25 -5.06 -26.57
CA ALA A 132 14.89 -4.94 -26.05
C ALA A 132 14.70 -5.73 -24.74
N ASP A 133 15.16 -6.98 -24.69
CA ASP A 133 15.09 -7.80 -23.48
C ASP A 133 15.89 -7.17 -22.34
N LEU A 134 17.11 -6.68 -22.62
CA LEU A 134 17.96 -6.02 -21.62
C LEU A 134 17.24 -4.81 -21.00
N LYS A 135 16.59 -3.98 -21.82
CA LYS A 135 15.80 -2.83 -21.35
C LYS A 135 14.64 -3.25 -20.46
N ILE A 136 13.94 -4.33 -20.80
CA ILE A 136 12.85 -4.87 -19.99
C ILE A 136 13.37 -5.36 -18.63
N TYR A 137 14.46 -6.14 -18.61
CA TYR A 137 15.05 -6.61 -17.36
C TYR A 137 15.56 -5.45 -16.50
N GLN A 138 16.20 -4.44 -17.11
CA GLN A 138 16.66 -3.25 -16.40
C GLN A 138 15.50 -2.43 -15.81
N ALA A 139 14.35 -2.35 -16.48
CA ALA A 139 13.15 -1.73 -15.92
C ALA A 139 12.62 -2.51 -14.69
N LYS A 140 12.57 -3.84 -14.78
CA LYS A 140 12.16 -4.70 -13.66
C LYS A 140 13.10 -4.60 -12.46
N VAL A 141 14.42 -4.55 -12.68
CA VAL A 141 15.39 -4.35 -11.60
C VAL A 141 15.13 -3.03 -10.87
N ARG A 142 14.90 -1.93 -11.61
CA ARG A 142 14.56 -0.64 -11.00
C ARG A 142 13.26 -0.68 -10.19
N GLU A 143 12.23 -1.37 -10.69
CA GLU A 143 10.97 -1.55 -9.95
C GLU A 143 11.17 -2.32 -8.63
N CYS A 144 11.97 -3.39 -8.66
CA CYS A 144 12.35 -4.14 -7.47
C CYS A 144 13.13 -3.26 -6.47
N GLU A 145 14.10 -2.47 -6.94
CA GLU A 145 14.86 -1.53 -6.11
C GLU A 145 13.94 -0.50 -5.45
N CYS A 146 13.00 0.09 -6.20
CA CYS A 146 11.99 1.00 -5.63
C CYS A 146 11.13 0.33 -4.56
N THR A 147 10.74 -0.93 -4.77
CA THR A 147 9.96 -1.69 -3.79
C THR A 147 10.75 -1.96 -2.52
N ILE A 148 12.04 -2.33 -2.65
CA ILE A 148 12.94 -2.55 -1.51
C ILE A 148 13.09 -1.26 -0.69
N GLU A 149 13.33 -0.12 -1.34
CA GLU A 149 13.47 1.16 -0.64
C GLU A 149 12.16 1.58 0.05
N SER A 150 11.00 1.36 -0.57
CA SER A 150 9.71 1.59 0.07
C SER A 150 9.52 0.73 1.33
N LEU A 151 9.90 -0.55 1.26
CA LEU A 151 9.81 -1.47 2.41
C LEU A 151 10.79 -1.09 3.52
N LYS A 152 12.01 -0.68 3.19
CA LYS A 152 12.98 -0.16 4.17
C LYS A 152 12.44 1.08 4.89
N ALA A 153 11.84 2.01 4.15
CA ALA A 153 11.23 3.20 4.75
C ALA A 153 10.07 2.84 5.70
N LYS A 154 9.19 1.92 5.31
CA LYS A 154 8.11 1.41 6.18
C LYS A 154 8.66 0.73 7.44
N LEU A 155 9.71 -0.08 7.30
CA LEU A 155 10.37 -0.73 8.42
C LEU A 155 10.98 0.27 9.39
N LEU A 156 11.61 1.33 8.88
CA LEU A 156 12.19 2.40 9.70
C LEU A 156 11.11 3.11 10.53
N ILE A 157 9.98 3.46 9.90
CA ILE A 157 8.85 4.10 10.59
C ILE A 157 8.27 3.18 11.67
N ALA A 158 8.10 1.89 11.36
CA ALA A 158 7.61 0.92 12.34
C ALA A 158 8.59 0.76 13.53
N TYR A 159 9.89 0.78 13.25
CA TYR A 159 10.94 0.69 14.26
C TYR A 159 10.95 1.93 15.18
N THR A 160 10.82 3.14 14.62
CA THR A 160 10.73 4.36 15.44
C THR A 160 9.50 4.34 16.33
N TYR A 161 8.34 3.99 15.77
CA TYR A 161 7.10 3.87 16.54
C TYR A 161 7.22 2.86 17.69
N LEU A 162 7.81 1.69 17.43
CA LEU A 162 8.01 0.66 18.46
C LEU A 162 8.95 1.14 19.58
N ASN A 163 10.00 1.91 19.24
CA ASN A 163 10.89 2.48 20.23
C ASN A 163 10.21 3.55 21.08
N ASP A 164 9.33 4.36 20.49
CA ASP A 164 8.53 5.35 21.22
C ASP A 164 7.60 4.63 22.23
N VAL A 165 6.84 3.64 21.76
CA VAL A 165 5.98 2.82 22.64
C VAL A 165 6.78 2.14 23.75
N LYS A 166 7.98 1.63 23.45
CA LYS A 166 8.88 1.03 24.45
C LYS A 166 9.33 2.05 25.49
N LYS A 167 9.61 3.29 25.09
CA LYS A 167 9.99 4.38 25.99
C LYS A 167 8.82 4.73 26.91
N ASP A 168 7.63 4.93 26.34
CA ASP A 168 6.41 5.25 27.10
C ASP A 168 6.07 4.14 28.09
N LEU A 169 6.22 2.88 27.68
CA LEU A 169 6.01 1.73 28.56
C LEU A 169 7.02 1.71 29.72
N LYS A 170 8.30 2.01 29.44
CA LYS A 170 9.33 2.06 30.48
C LYS A 170 9.03 3.16 31.50
N GLU A 171 8.65 4.34 31.03
CA GLU A 171 8.24 5.47 31.88
C GLU A 171 7.03 5.10 32.74
N THR A 172 5.97 4.57 32.12
CA THR A 172 4.75 4.14 32.82
C THR A 172 5.04 3.05 33.85
N SER A 173 5.91 2.09 33.52
CA SER A 173 6.32 1.03 34.44
C SER A 173 7.13 1.56 35.63
N GLY A 174 7.95 2.61 35.43
CA GLY A 174 8.68 3.28 36.50
C GLY A 174 7.74 3.95 37.49
N VAL A 175 6.79 4.75 36.98
CA VAL A 175 5.75 5.40 37.81
C VAL A 175 4.95 4.38 38.60
N LEU A 176 4.58 3.25 37.98
CA LEU A 176 3.84 2.19 38.67
C LEU A 176 4.65 1.56 39.81
N VAL A 177 5.94 1.31 39.59
CA VAL A 177 6.84 0.77 40.62
C VAL A 177 6.99 1.76 41.77
N GLU A 178 7.19 3.05 41.47
CA GLU A 178 7.26 4.12 42.48
C GLU A 178 5.97 4.17 43.32
N THR A 179 4.82 4.19 42.65
CA THR A 179 3.50 4.18 43.33
C THR A 179 3.32 2.93 44.21
N ALA A 180 3.76 1.77 43.74
CA ALA A 180 3.71 0.53 44.52
C ALA A 180 4.63 0.58 45.75
N MET A 181 5.81 1.19 45.63
CA MET A 181 6.71 1.42 46.77
C MET A 181 6.13 2.41 47.78
N GLU A 182 5.49 3.49 47.33
CA GLU A 182 4.80 4.45 48.21
C GLU A 182 3.66 3.78 49.00
N ILE A 183 2.80 3.01 48.32
CA ILE A 183 1.72 2.25 48.97
C ILE A 183 2.29 1.30 50.02
N ARG A 184 3.39 0.60 49.69
CA ARG A 184 4.04 -0.32 50.62
C ARG A 184 4.61 0.40 51.83
N SER A 185 5.24 1.57 51.65
CA SER A 185 5.70 2.41 52.76
C SER A 185 4.54 2.84 53.67
N ILE A 186 3.38 3.20 53.11
CA ILE A 186 2.18 3.53 53.89
C ILE A 186 1.68 2.32 54.69
N LEU A 187 1.76 1.12 54.12
CA LEU A 187 1.32 -0.12 54.76
C LEU A 187 2.27 -0.61 55.85
N ASP A 188 3.58 -0.42 55.64
CA ASP A 188 4.65 -0.80 56.57
C ASP A 188 4.77 0.21 57.74
N ASN A 189 4.22 1.43 57.59
CA ASN A 189 4.05 2.34 58.72
C ASN A 189 3.13 1.69 59.77
N PRO A 190 3.50 1.73 61.07
CA PRO A 190 2.71 1.13 62.11
C PRO A 190 1.30 1.74 62.09
N LYS A 191 0.30 0.86 62.08
CA LYS A 191 -1.11 1.25 62.12
C LYS A 191 -1.28 2.20 63.32
N PRO A 192 -1.70 3.47 63.11
CA PRO A 192 -1.71 4.45 64.20
C PRO A 192 -2.57 3.92 65.34
N SER A 193 -2.01 3.95 66.55
CA SER A 193 -2.72 3.48 67.72
C SER A 193 -3.98 4.34 67.92
N TYR A 194 -5.06 3.75 68.41
CA TYR A 194 -6.31 4.47 68.72
C TYR A 194 -6.07 5.70 69.63
N THR A 195 -4.99 5.69 70.41
CA THR A 195 -4.54 6.81 71.25
C THR A 195 -3.94 7.98 70.46
N GLU A 196 -3.15 7.73 69.41
CA GLU A 196 -2.52 8.77 68.57
C GLU A 196 -3.56 9.49 67.69
N ILE A 197 -4.56 8.74 67.22
CA ILE A 197 -5.70 9.29 66.45
C ILE A 197 -6.53 10.26 67.32
N ARG A 198 -6.64 10.01 68.63
CA ARG A 198 -7.34 10.89 69.56
C ARG A 198 -6.54 12.16 69.91
N GLN A 199 -5.22 12.08 69.96
CA GLN A 199 -4.35 13.20 70.34
C GLN A 199 -4.04 14.15 69.17
N SER A 200 -4.10 13.66 67.93
CA SER A 200 -3.91 14.47 66.70
C SER A 200 -5.17 15.20 66.24
N ARG A 201 -6.28 15.11 66.98
CA ARG A 201 -7.51 15.85 66.68
C ARG A 201 -7.22 17.36 66.84
N PRO A 202 -7.42 18.19 65.80
CA PRO A 202 -7.35 19.63 65.97
C PRO A 202 -8.36 20.04 67.04
N ALA A 203 -7.96 20.97 67.92
CA ALA A 203 -8.88 21.54 68.91
C ALA A 203 -10.18 21.95 68.21
N PRO A 204 -11.35 21.64 68.79
CA PRO A 204 -12.61 21.90 68.13
C PRO A 204 -12.70 23.40 67.84
N LEU A 205 -12.63 23.78 66.57
CA LEU A 205 -13.00 25.12 66.13
C LEU A 205 -14.43 25.32 66.61
N ALA A 206 -14.67 26.42 67.33
CA ALA A 206 -16.00 26.85 67.71
C ALA A 206 -16.85 26.88 66.44
N VAL A 207 -17.73 25.89 66.29
CA VAL A 207 -18.60 25.75 65.12
C VAL A 207 -19.61 26.87 65.22
N THR A 208 -19.27 28.02 64.63
CA THR A 208 -20.30 28.88 64.07
C THR A 208 -20.94 28.07 62.94
N PRO A 209 -22.28 27.96 62.91
CA PRO A 209 -22.93 27.16 61.89
C PRO A 209 -22.71 27.84 60.54
N LEU A 210 -21.74 27.33 59.78
CA LEU A 210 -21.61 27.63 58.37
C LEU A 210 -22.79 26.95 57.67
N VAL A 211 -23.90 27.67 57.59
CA VAL A 211 -24.97 27.37 56.65
C VAL A 211 -24.39 27.59 55.27
N SER A 212 -23.76 26.55 54.71
CA SER A 212 -23.54 26.47 53.27
C SER A 212 -24.92 26.42 52.64
N LYS A 213 -25.42 27.58 52.22
CA LYS A 213 -26.50 27.65 51.23
C LYS A 213 -25.96 26.98 49.97
N ARG A 214 -26.27 25.70 49.81
CA ARG A 214 -26.31 25.13 48.48
C ARG A 214 -27.62 25.66 47.91
N ASP A 215 -27.54 26.56 46.95
CA ASP A 215 -28.67 26.94 46.12
C ASP A 215 -29.02 25.69 45.27
N SER A 216 -29.71 24.75 45.92
CA SER A 216 -30.18 23.53 45.31
C SER A 216 -31.60 23.78 44.84
N HIS A 217 -31.76 23.86 43.53
CA HIS A 217 -33.02 24.06 42.85
C HIS A 217 -33.73 22.69 42.75
N VAL A 218 -34.78 22.51 43.55
CA VAL A 218 -35.51 21.22 43.66
C VAL A 218 -37.01 21.37 43.39
N VAL A 219 -37.56 20.47 42.57
CA VAL A 219 -39.01 20.34 42.30
C VAL A 219 -39.54 19.01 42.82
N LEU A 220 -40.67 19.07 43.55
CA LEU A 220 -41.40 17.89 44.02
C LEU A 220 -42.58 17.58 43.09
N LEU A 221 -42.57 16.38 42.52
CA LEU A 221 -43.63 15.85 41.70
C LEU A 221 -44.51 14.91 42.50
N ARG A 222 -45.81 15.19 42.49
CA ARG A 222 -46.83 14.34 43.11
C ARG A 222 -47.73 13.74 42.03
N PRO A 223 -47.79 12.40 41.92
CA PRO A 223 -48.70 11.73 40.99
C PRO A 223 -50.16 11.95 41.40
N LYS A 224 -51.06 12.13 40.43
CA LYS A 224 -52.51 12.29 40.68
C LYS A 224 -53.19 10.99 41.13
N LYS A 225 -52.57 9.84 40.87
CA LYS A 225 -53.04 8.49 41.25
C LYS A 225 -51.89 7.76 41.90
N THR A 226 -52.17 6.89 42.88
CA THR A 226 -51.13 6.08 43.53
C THR A 226 -50.46 5.17 42.51
N SER A 227 -49.25 5.54 42.08
CA SER A 227 -48.41 4.74 41.18
C SER A 227 -47.06 4.44 41.83
N THR A 228 -46.29 3.55 41.22
CA THR A 228 -44.96 3.22 41.73
C THR A 228 -43.94 4.26 41.28
N SER A 229 -42.99 4.62 42.16
CA SER A 229 -41.99 5.66 41.86
C SER A 229 -41.03 5.26 40.74
N GLU A 230 -40.87 3.96 40.46
CA GLU A 230 -40.06 3.48 39.33
C GLU A 230 -40.73 3.69 37.97
N GLU A 231 -42.04 3.47 37.88
CA GLU A 231 -42.82 3.69 36.65
C GLU A 231 -42.84 5.17 36.30
N ASN A 232 -43.08 6.04 37.29
CA ASN A 232 -43.06 7.49 37.08
C ASN A 232 -41.66 7.98 36.68
N LYS A 233 -40.59 7.38 37.25
CA LYS A 233 -39.21 7.72 36.88
C LYS A 233 -38.95 7.40 35.41
N LYS A 234 -39.35 6.22 34.94
CA LYS A 234 -39.22 5.83 33.52
C LYS A 234 -40.04 6.70 32.58
N ILE A 235 -41.25 7.10 32.99
CA ILE A 235 -42.09 8.01 32.19
C ILE A 235 -41.39 9.35 32.01
N ILE A 236 -40.80 9.91 33.07
CA ILE A 236 -40.08 11.17 33.01
C ILE A 236 -38.79 11.03 32.20
N GLU A 237 -37.99 9.99 32.42
CA GLU A 237 -36.78 9.73 31.62
C GLU A 237 -37.11 9.59 30.13
N ASN A 238 -38.14 8.83 29.77
CA ASN A 238 -38.59 8.69 28.38
C ASN A 238 -39.12 10.01 27.82
N ALA A 239 -39.87 10.80 28.57
CA ALA A 239 -40.38 12.09 28.10
C ALA A 239 -39.22 13.07 27.80
N LEU A 240 -38.21 13.10 28.68
CA LEU A 240 -37.01 13.94 28.51
C LEU A 240 -36.16 13.51 27.31
N ILE A 241 -36.00 12.20 27.11
CA ILE A 241 -35.28 11.64 25.96
C ILE A 241 -36.04 11.90 24.65
N CYS A 242 -37.35 11.62 24.62
CA CYS A 242 -38.16 11.75 23.41
C CYS A 242 -38.31 13.20 22.93
N ARG A 243 -38.24 14.18 23.83
CA ARG A 243 -38.36 15.61 23.49
C ARG A 243 -37.01 16.33 23.41
N ASN A 244 -35.89 15.59 23.42
CA ASN A 244 -34.53 16.12 23.30
C ASN A 244 -34.24 17.25 24.30
N PHE A 245 -34.75 17.11 25.53
CA PHE A 245 -34.60 18.16 26.51
C PHE A 245 -33.18 18.19 27.07
N ALA A 246 -32.52 19.35 26.97
CA ALA A 246 -31.13 19.53 27.39
C ALA A 246 -30.97 19.76 28.91
N THR A 247 -32.05 19.70 29.69
CA THR A 247 -32.00 19.98 31.12
C THR A 247 -31.23 18.88 31.85
N ARG A 248 -30.13 19.30 32.47
CA ARG A 248 -29.24 18.42 33.22
C ARG A 248 -29.90 18.11 34.56
N ILE A 249 -30.53 16.95 34.70
CA ILE A 249 -30.97 16.51 36.02
C ILE A 249 -29.75 16.10 36.83
N THR A 250 -29.57 16.69 38.00
CA THR A 250 -28.47 16.35 38.91
C THR A 250 -28.81 15.10 39.71
N LYS A 251 -30.07 14.97 40.13
CA LYS A 251 -30.52 13.83 40.94
C LYS A 251 -32.03 13.64 40.88
N ILE A 252 -32.47 12.39 40.91
CA ILE A 252 -33.87 12.00 41.11
C ILE A 252 -33.96 11.15 42.38
N ALA A 253 -34.69 11.63 43.38
CA ALA A 253 -34.96 10.90 44.61
C ALA A 253 -36.43 10.45 44.68
N LYS A 254 -36.64 9.25 45.22
CA LYS A 254 -37.97 8.63 45.35
C LYS A 254 -38.64 9.10 46.64
N VAL A 255 -39.93 9.39 46.59
CA VAL A 255 -40.75 9.72 47.76
C VAL A 255 -41.93 8.76 47.84
N SER A 256 -42.57 8.71 49.02
CA SER A 256 -43.73 7.85 49.26
C SER A 256 -44.87 8.16 48.29
N GLN A 257 -45.72 7.15 48.02
CA GLN A 257 -46.86 7.24 47.08
C GLN A 257 -46.48 7.57 45.63
N GLY A 258 -45.28 7.17 45.19
CA GLY A 258 -44.86 7.33 43.79
C GLY A 258 -44.32 8.72 43.46
N GLY A 259 -44.21 9.62 44.45
CA GLY A 259 -43.62 10.94 44.26
C GLY A 259 -42.16 10.89 43.85
N LEU A 260 -41.71 11.95 43.18
CA LEU A 260 -40.32 12.12 42.77
C LEU A 260 -39.83 13.52 43.12
N ILE A 261 -38.60 13.61 43.61
CA ILE A 261 -37.88 14.86 43.85
C ILE A 261 -36.80 14.95 42.78
N ILE A 262 -36.82 16.03 41.99
CA ILE A 262 -35.83 16.27 40.94
C ILE A 262 -35.01 17.50 41.29
N GLU A 263 -33.70 17.33 41.31
CA GLU A 263 -32.72 18.39 41.52
C GLU A 263 -32.11 18.82 40.19
N ALA A 264 -32.12 20.12 39.90
CA ALA A 264 -31.50 20.71 38.72
C ALA A 264 -30.36 21.68 39.12
N PRO A 265 -29.35 21.88 38.27
CA PRO A 265 -28.18 22.70 38.58
C PRO A 265 -28.48 24.20 38.55
N THR A 266 -29.53 24.65 37.85
CA THR A 266 -29.95 26.05 37.83
C THR A 266 -31.47 26.20 37.92
N ASP A 267 -31.94 27.38 38.36
CA ASP A 267 -33.38 27.71 38.46
C ASP A 267 -34.07 27.75 37.09
N ALA A 268 -33.34 28.18 36.05
CA ALA A 268 -33.84 28.18 34.68
C ALA A 268 -34.12 26.76 34.17
N ASP A 269 -33.24 25.81 34.51
CA ASP A 269 -33.41 24.40 34.18
C ASP A 269 -34.61 23.78 34.91
N LEU A 270 -34.89 24.22 36.14
CA LEU A 270 -36.08 23.79 36.88
C LEU A 270 -37.38 24.29 36.24
N GLN A 271 -37.47 25.57 35.87
CA GLN A 271 -38.69 26.13 35.28
C GLN A 271 -38.99 25.48 33.92
N ALA A 272 -37.95 25.22 33.14
CA ALA A 272 -38.08 24.48 31.89
C ALA A 272 -38.54 23.03 32.13
N LEU A 273 -38.03 22.37 33.18
CA LEU A 273 -38.49 21.05 33.58
C LEU A 273 -39.94 21.04 34.08
N GLU A 274 -40.36 22.05 34.84
CA GLU A 274 -41.73 22.17 35.37
C GLU A 274 -42.78 22.37 34.26
N THR A 275 -42.51 23.29 33.32
CA THR A 275 -43.38 23.52 32.15
C THR A 275 -43.57 22.25 31.34
N GLU A 276 -42.51 21.47 31.18
CA GLU A 276 -42.50 20.22 30.44
C GLU A 276 -43.25 19.09 31.16
N ILE A 277 -43.08 18.98 32.48
CA ILE A 277 -43.79 17.97 33.29
C ILE A 277 -45.28 18.27 33.35
N ASN A 278 -45.69 19.54 33.35
CA ASN A 278 -47.10 19.92 33.24
C ASN A 278 -47.74 19.48 31.90
N CYS A 279 -46.95 19.21 30.86
CA CYS A 279 -47.42 18.63 29.61
C CYS A 279 -47.57 17.09 29.65
N ILE A 280 -47.23 16.43 30.76
CA ILE A 280 -47.42 14.98 30.95
C ILE A 280 -48.78 14.74 31.63
N PRO A 281 -49.76 14.12 30.95
CA PRO A 281 -51.01 13.77 31.61
C PRO A 281 -50.71 12.76 32.74
N ASN A 282 -51.15 13.07 33.96
CA ASN A 282 -51.07 12.29 35.22
C ASN A 282 -50.02 12.71 36.27
N LEU A 283 -49.15 13.69 35.99
CA LEU A 283 -48.20 14.25 36.97
C LEU A 283 -48.50 15.74 37.18
N GLU A 284 -48.55 16.19 38.44
CA GLU A 284 -48.63 17.61 38.78
C GLU A 284 -47.35 18.04 39.50
N ALA A 285 -46.71 19.09 39.00
CA ALA A 285 -45.65 19.79 39.71
C ALA A 285 -46.31 20.57 40.86
N SER A 286 -46.17 20.05 42.08
CA SER A 286 -47.03 20.49 43.18
C SER A 286 -46.40 21.57 44.04
N ASN A 287 -45.06 21.81 44.04
CA ASN A 287 -44.42 22.94 44.73
C ASN A 287 -42.89 23.02 44.46
N HIS A 288 -42.36 24.25 44.46
CA HIS A 288 -40.94 24.55 44.65
C HIS A 288 -40.56 24.29 46.11
N TYR A 289 -39.59 23.41 46.36
CA TYR A 289 -39.09 23.13 47.71
C TYR A 289 -37.68 23.68 47.85
N THR A 290 -37.51 24.76 48.60
CA THR A 290 -36.20 25.08 49.16
C THR A 290 -35.99 24.21 50.41
N PRO A 291 -34.92 23.40 50.50
CA PRO A 291 -34.71 22.54 51.66
C PRO A 291 -34.25 23.40 52.84
N ASN A 292 -35.21 24.01 53.54
CA ASN A 292 -34.94 24.74 54.76
C ASN A 292 -36.03 24.48 55.81
N ARG A 293 -35.85 23.42 56.60
CA ARG A 293 -36.05 23.42 58.07
C ARG A 293 -35.90 22.02 58.65
N GLN A 294 -35.06 21.94 59.68
CA GLN A 294 -35.10 20.91 60.71
C GLN A 294 -36.55 20.70 61.21
N ARG A 295 -36.94 19.44 61.42
CA ARG A 295 -37.95 19.09 62.41
C ARG A 295 -37.28 18.24 63.49
N HIS A 296 -37.26 18.81 64.69
CA HIS A 296 -36.90 18.18 65.95
C HIS A 296 -37.58 16.81 66.12
N ARG A 297 -36.78 15.83 66.57
CA ARG A 297 -37.10 14.94 67.69
C ARG A 297 -35.84 14.74 68.51
#